data_AF-A0A3D8S0F8-F1
#
_entry.id   AF-A0A3D8S0F8-F1
#
_cell.length_a   1.000
_cell.length_b   1.000
_cell.length_c   1.000
_cell.angle_alpha   90.00
_cell.angle_beta   90.00
_cell.angle_gamma   90.00
#
_symmetry.space_group_name_H-M   'P 1'
#
loop_
_entity.id
_entity.type
_entity.pdbx_description
1 polymer ?
#
loop_
_entity_poly.entity_id
_entity_poly.type
_entity_poly.pdbx_seq_one_letter_code
_entity_poly.pdbx_strand_id
1 'polypeptide(L)'
;MRLFLFPISTRRTLIYCQRLNVTTSEQQTLLDKGTSRAAALWSSWEKKESGWQKKVVDYGNKALQRIPYEEWGLKSIPPLSARRKEEELSGKEKVEVSFPGSLIPEATITDLLRKLGTERQSLHKKRMMWSFVGMPISAPIALIPVIPNLPFFYLVYRAWSHWRALSGSKHIEFLLDNKLLTIQPSKILDDIYASGESPFIPTPALEQGSTTTSGSEAEKMLIHKSTGKKIAEVLKVPELEMELDRAVWQVEKAISAEAELKREKKDLDGVNEESKKEK
;
A
#
# COMPACT_ATOMS: atom_id res chain seq x y z
N MET A 1 -14.07 -11.75 -4.29
CA MET A 1 -12.96 -10.78 -4.58
C MET A 1 -11.61 -11.52 -4.70
N ARG A 2 -10.56 -10.89 -5.25
CA ARG A 2 -9.21 -11.49 -5.35
C ARG A 2 -8.15 -10.59 -4.72
N LEU A 3 -7.33 -11.16 -3.85
CA LEU A 3 -6.18 -10.51 -3.22
C LEU A 3 -4.91 -10.87 -3.99
N PHE A 4 -4.05 -9.89 -4.22
CA PHE A 4 -2.73 -10.05 -4.81
C PHE A 4 -1.65 -9.66 -3.82
N LEU A 5 -0.57 -10.42 -3.80
CA LEU A 5 0.65 -10.11 -3.06
C LEU A 5 1.79 -9.88 -4.06
N PHE A 6 2.38 -8.69 -4.02
CA PHE A 6 3.46 -8.29 -4.90
C PHE A 6 4.72 -8.00 -4.05
N PRO A 7 5.71 -8.91 -4.05
CA PRO A 7 7.04 -8.62 -3.49
C PRO A 7 7.67 -7.41 -4.19
N ILE A 8 7.72 -6.25 -3.54
CA ILE A 8 8.35 -5.04 -4.09
C ILE A 8 9.87 -5.12 -3.92
N SER A 9 10.31 -5.63 -2.78
CA SER A 9 11.69 -5.92 -2.43
C SER A 9 11.78 -7.27 -1.73
N THR A 10 13.01 -7.73 -1.48
CA THR A 10 13.31 -8.90 -0.64
C THR A 10 12.69 -8.88 0.76
N ARG A 11 12.19 -7.73 1.26
CA ARG A 11 11.64 -7.57 2.62
C ARG A 11 10.23 -7.00 2.65
N ARG A 12 9.73 -6.44 1.55
CA ARG A 12 8.50 -5.64 1.51
C ARG A 12 7.57 -6.14 0.43
N THR A 13 6.31 -6.34 0.83
CA THR A 13 5.24 -6.84 -0.04
C THR A 13 4.10 -5.84 -0.06
N LEU A 14 3.60 -5.52 -1.26
CA LEU A 14 2.35 -4.80 -1.44
C LEU A 14 1.20 -5.80 -1.48
N ILE A 15 0.13 -5.51 -0.74
CA ILE A 15 -1.16 -6.18 -0.88
C ILE A 15 -2.11 -5.32 -1.71
N TYR A 16 -2.84 -5.93 -2.64
CA TYR A 16 -3.85 -5.25 -3.44
C TYR A 16 -5.09 -6.13 -3.62
N CYS A 17 -6.27 -5.54 -3.57
CA CYS A 17 -7.54 -6.24 -3.77
C CYS A 17 -8.19 -5.83 -5.08
N GLN A 18 -8.34 -6.77 -5.99
CA GLN A 18 -9.21 -6.65 -7.14
C GLN A 18 -10.64 -7.03 -6.74
N ARG A 19 -11.57 -6.11 -6.96
CA ARG A 19 -13.00 -6.37 -6.78
C ARG A 19 -13.51 -7.07 -8.03
N LEU A 20 -13.78 -8.37 -7.89
CA LEU A 20 -14.43 -9.17 -8.94
C LEU A 20 -15.92 -8.80 -8.94
N ASN A 21 -16.53 -8.71 -10.12
CA ASN A 21 -17.96 -8.40 -10.28
C ASN A 21 -18.38 -7.07 -9.64
N VAL A 22 -17.70 -5.97 -9.99
CA VAL A 22 -18.34 -4.66 -9.88
C VAL A 22 -19.41 -4.62 -10.98
N THR A 23 -20.53 -5.29 -10.77
CA THR A 23 -21.73 -4.99 -11.53
C THR A 23 -22.03 -3.54 -11.25
N THR A 24 -21.96 -2.72 -12.29
CA THR A 24 -22.49 -1.37 -12.34
C THR A 24 -24.00 -1.48 -12.10
N SER A 25 -24.43 -1.80 -10.87
CA SER A 25 -25.85 -1.92 -10.56
C SER A 25 -26.48 -0.56 -10.85
N GLU A 26 -27.55 -0.58 -11.63
CA GLU A 26 -28.14 0.50 -12.42
C GLU A 26 -28.61 1.76 -11.66
N GLN A 27 -28.27 1.91 -10.38
CA GLN A 27 -28.58 3.10 -9.59
C GLN A 27 -27.31 3.64 -8.95
N GLN A 28 -26.72 4.65 -9.58
CA GLN A 28 -25.67 5.47 -8.96
C GLN A 28 -26.22 6.04 -7.64
N THR A 29 -25.61 5.64 -6.53
CA THR A 29 -25.98 6.19 -5.22
C THR A 29 -25.67 7.70 -5.20
N LEU A 30 -26.30 8.46 -4.29
CA LEU A 30 -26.00 9.89 -4.14
C LEU A 30 -24.51 10.12 -3.83
N LEU A 31 -23.87 9.16 -3.15
CA LEU A 31 -22.44 9.16 -2.88
C LEU A 31 -21.64 9.01 -4.19
N ASP A 32 -22.04 8.09 -5.08
CA ASP A 32 -21.37 7.89 -6.38
C ASP A 32 -21.45 9.14 -7.27
N LYS A 33 -22.58 9.85 -7.23
CA LYS A 33 -22.73 11.14 -7.92
C LYS A 33 -21.80 12.20 -7.33
N GLY A 34 -21.68 12.24 -6.00
CA GLY A 34 -20.78 13.15 -5.30
C GLY A 34 -19.31 12.88 -5.64
N THR A 35 -18.87 11.62 -5.59
CA THR A 35 -17.49 11.23 -5.93
C THR A 35 -17.17 11.50 -7.39
N SER A 36 -18.09 11.20 -8.30
CA SER A 36 -17.92 11.47 -9.74
C SER A 36 -17.77 12.96 -10.04
N ARG A 37 -18.56 13.82 -9.37
CA ARG A 37 -18.43 15.28 -9.48
C ARG A 37 -17.10 15.78 -8.92
N ALA A 38 -16.67 15.25 -7.77
CA ALA A 38 -15.37 15.61 -7.18
C ALA A 38 -14.21 15.21 -8.09
N ALA A 39 -14.27 14.02 -8.70
CA ALA A 39 -13.28 13.55 -9.67
C ALA A 39 -13.25 14.43 -10.93
N ALA A 40 -14.42 14.80 -11.47
CA ALA A 40 -14.51 15.71 -12.61
C ALA A 40 -13.94 17.10 -12.29
N LEU A 41 -14.25 17.65 -11.10
CA LEU A 41 -13.69 18.92 -10.64
C LEU A 41 -12.16 18.84 -10.51
N TRP A 42 -11.65 17.78 -9.89
CA TRP A 42 -10.20 17.56 -9.74
C TRP A 42 -9.50 17.49 -11.09
N SER A 43 -10.04 16.72 -12.05
CA SER A 43 -9.52 16.62 -13.41
C SER A 43 -9.56 17.98 -14.13
N SER A 44 -10.61 18.78 -13.91
CA SER A 44 -10.70 20.12 -14.49
C SER A 44 -9.61 21.06 -13.95
N TRP A 45 -9.23 20.92 -12.68
CA TRP A 45 -8.15 21.72 -12.07
C TRP A 45 -6.77 21.26 -12.51
N GLU A 46 -6.59 19.96 -12.74
CA GLU A 46 -5.34 19.36 -13.23
C GLU A 46 -4.96 19.87 -14.61
N LYS A 47 -5.97 20.07 -15.49
CA LYS A 47 -5.80 20.60 -16.86
C LYS A 47 -5.48 22.09 -16.93
N LYS A 48 -5.54 22.83 -15.81
CA LYS A 48 -5.20 24.26 -15.80
C LYS A 48 -3.69 24.46 -15.90
N GLU A 49 -3.26 25.41 -16.72
CA GLU A 49 -1.84 25.73 -16.89
C GLU A 49 -1.24 26.42 -15.65
N SER A 50 -2.03 27.23 -14.93
CA SER A 50 -1.58 27.97 -13.76
C SER A 50 -2.73 28.37 -12.82
N GLY A 51 -2.40 29.02 -11.70
CA GLY A 51 -3.35 29.52 -10.71
C GLY A 51 -3.42 28.68 -9.43
N TRP A 52 -4.23 29.14 -8.46
CA TRP A 52 -4.32 28.50 -7.14
C TRP A 52 -4.85 27.07 -7.23
N GLN A 53 -5.79 26.78 -8.12
CA GLN A 53 -6.34 25.42 -8.33
C GLN A 53 -5.27 24.44 -8.80
N LYS A 54 -4.42 24.86 -9.75
CA LYS A 54 -3.29 24.06 -10.21
C LYS A 54 -2.31 23.80 -9.07
N LYS A 55 -1.97 24.84 -8.28
CA LYS A 55 -1.13 24.68 -7.07
C LYS A 55 -1.74 23.70 -6.04
N VAL A 56 -3.06 23.73 -5.86
CA VAL A 56 -3.77 22.79 -4.97
C VAL A 56 -3.66 21.35 -5.48
N VAL A 57 -3.85 21.13 -6.79
CA VAL A 57 -3.68 19.79 -7.38
C VAL A 57 -2.24 19.32 -7.23
N ASP A 58 -1.25 20.15 -7.57
CA ASP A 58 0.15 19.77 -7.50
C ASP A 58 0.60 19.45 -6.06
N TYR A 59 0.18 20.27 -5.08
CA TYR A 59 0.46 20.00 -3.68
C TYR A 59 -0.31 18.79 -3.16
N GLY A 60 -1.58 18.65 -3.56
CA GLY A 60 -2.44 17.52 -3.21
C GLY A 60 -1.86 16.21 -3.71
N ASN A 61 -1.45 16.14 -4.98
CA ASN A 61 -0.79 14.96 -5.56
C ASN A 61 0.50 14.61 -4.82
N LYS A 62 1.34 15.61 -4.47
CA LYS A 62 2.52 15.39 -3.63
C LYS A 62 2.16 14.86 -2.24
N ALA A 63 1.09 15.35 -1.63
CA ALA A 63 0.62 14.87 -0.33
C ALA A 63 0.07 13.44 -0.41
N LEU A 64 -0.67 13.11 -1.48
CA LEU A 64 -1.20 11.76 -1.72
C LEU A 64 -0.10 10.73 -2.01
N GLN A 65 0.94 11.12 -2.76
CA GLN A 65 2.09 10.27 -3.05
C GLN A 65 2.89 9.89 -1.78
N ARG A 66 2.85 10.73 -0.74
CA ARG A 66 3.51 10.48 0.56
C ARG A 66 2.74 9.51 1.46
N ILE A 67 1.48 9.21 1.15
CA ILE A 67 0.71 8.25 1.94
C ILE A 67 1.35 6.87 1.72
N PRO A 68 1.67 6.12 2.80
CA PRO A 68 2.34 4.83 2.68
C PRO A 68 1.57 3.88 1.75
N TYR A 69 2.29 3.15 0.89
CA TYR A 69 1.67 2.23 -0.07
C TYR A 69 0.86 1.14 0.62
N GLU A 70 1.20 0.76 1.85
CA GLU A 70 0.46 -0.20 2.67
C GLU A 70 -0.93 0.32 3.04
N GLU A 71 -1.07 1.64 3.28
CA GLU A 71 -2.38 2.25 3.51
C GLU A 71 -3.24 2.16 2.26
N TRP A 72 -2.66 2.43 1.08
CA TRP A 72 -3.36 2.31 -0.20
C TRP A 72 -3.75 0.88 -0.54
N GLY A 73 -2.84 -0.07 -0.31
CA GLY A 73 -3.09 -1.50 -0.44
C GLY A 73 -4.29 -1.94 0.41
N LEU A 74 -4.31 -1.58 1.70
CA LEU A 74 -5.43 -1.90 2.59
C LEU A 74 -6.74 -1.19 2.19
N LYS A 75 -6.67 0.03 1.62
CA LYS A 75 -7.86 0.76 1.13
C LYS A 75 -8.54 0.10 -0.06
N SER A 76 -7.80 -0.64 -0.88
CA SER A 76 -8.37 -1.39 -2.01
C SER A 76 -9.38 -2.45 -1.53
N ILE A 77 -9.09 -3.04 -0.36
CA ILE A 77 -9.91 -4.08 0.27
C ILE A 77 -11.25 -3.48 0.71
N PRO A 78 -12.39 -4.02 0.24
CA PRO A 78 -13.71 -3.51 0.59
C PRO A 78 -13.95 -3.61 2.10
N PRO A 79 -14.70 -2.68 2.70
CA PRO A 79 -15.04 -2.78 4.12
C PRO A 79 -15.96 -3.98 4.36
N LEU A 80 -15.79 -4.65 5.51
CA LEU A 80 -16.63 -5.77 5.91
C LEU A 80 -18.01 -5.28 6.38
N SER A 81 -18.97 -5.14 5.45
CA SER A 81 -20.37 -4.86 5.77
C SER A 81 -21.07 -6.12 6.29
N ALA A 82 -22.22 -5.97 6.96
CA ALA A 82 -23.02 -7.10 7.45
C ALA A 82 -23.39 -8.07 6.31
N ARG A 83 -23.90 -7.53 5.20
CA ARG A 83 -24.20 -8.29 3.98
C ARG A 83 -22.98 -9.05 3.45
N ARG A 84 -21.82 -8.39 3.36
CA ARG A 84 -20.60 -9.02 2.85
C ARG A 84 -20.11 -10.14 3.77
N LYS A 85 -20.18 -9.91 5.07
CA LYS A 85 -19.86 -10.92 6.09
C LYS A 85 -20.71 -12.18 5.89
N GLU A 86 -22.02 -12.02 5.65
CA GLU A 86 -22.92 -13.14 5.36
C GLU A 86 -22.60 -13.84 4.03
N GLU A 87 -22.36 -13.07 2.96
CA GLU A 87 -22.01 -13.60 1.64
C GLU A 87 -20.71 -14.44 1.69
N GLU A 88 -19.67 -13.95 2.36
CA GLU A 88 -18.39 -14.65 2.51
C GLU A 88 -18.50 -15.88 3.43
N LEU A 89 -19.25 -15.80 4.54
CA LEU A 89 -19.51 -16.96 5.41
C LEU A 89 -20.35 -18.03 4.73
N SER A 90 -21.26 -17.64 3.83
CA SER A 90 -22.09 -18.59 3.08
C SER A 90 -21.28 -19.42 2.08
N GLY A 91 -20.00 -19.09 1.85
CA GLY A 91 -19.12 -19.77 0.90
C GLY A 91 -19.45 -19.50 -0.57
N LYS A 92 -20.42 -18.61 -0.85
CA LYS A 92 -20.80 -18.20 -2.22
C LYS A 92 -19.68 -17.44 -2.92
N GLU A 93 -18.91 -16.64 -2.17
CA GLU A 93 -17.71 -15.98 -2.67
C GLU A 93 -16.47 -16.51 -1.94
N LYS A 94 -15.63 -17.26 -2.64
CA LYS A 94 -14.28 -17.59 -2.13
C LYS A 94 -13.33 -16.43 -2.43
N VAL A 95 -12.50 -16.09 -1.45
CA VAL A 95 -11.47 -15.06 -1.62
C VAL A 95 -10.17 -15.75 -2.01
N GLU A 96 -9.75 -15.53 -3.25
CA GLU A 96 -8.49 -16.07 -3.77
C GLU A 96 -7.32 -15.15 -3.39
N VAL A 97 -6.18 -15.74 -3.01
CA VAL A 97 -4.92 -15.04 -2.77
C VAL A 97 -3.92 -15.46 -3.84
N SER A 98 -3.53 -14.52 -4.69
CA SER A 98 -2.64 -14.72 -5.82
C SER A 98 -1.27 -14.09 -5.57
N PHE A 99 -0.20 -14.84 -5.79
CA PHE A 99 1.19 -14.43 -5.48
C PHE A 99 2.18 -15.20 -6.37
N PRO A 100 3.41 -14.68 -6.56
CA PRO A 100 4.50 -15.44 -7.20
C PRO A 100 5.01 -16.53 -6.25
N GLY A 101 4.70 -17.79 -6.54
CA GLY A 101 5.08 -18.93 -5.69
C GLY A 101 6.60 -19.18 -5.67
N SER A 102 7.31 -18.72 -6.71
CA SER A 102 8.77 -18.75 -6.77
C SER A 102 9.45 -17.83 -5.74
N LEU A 103 8.77 -16.77 -5.29
CA LEU A 103 9.32 -15.76 -4.38
C LEU A 103 8.73 -15.85 -2.96
N ILE A 104 7.47 -16.27 -2.83
CA ILE A 104 6.82 -16.40 -1.53
C ILE A 104 6.38 -17.86 -1.33
N PRO A 105 6.95 -18.59 -0.36
CA PRO A 105 6.50 -19.94 -0.03
C PRO A 105 5.06 -19.93 0.49
N GLU A 106 4.23 -20.86 0.01
CA GLU A 106 2.80 -20.92 0.36
C GLU A 106 2.54 -20.98 1.87
N ALA A 107 3.39 -21.71 2.60
CA ALA A 107 3.30 -21.87 4.05
C ALA A 107 3.38 -20.53 4.83
N THR A 108 4.03 -19.52 4.24
CA THR A 108 4.22 -18.21 4.89
C THR A 108 3.11 -17.21 4.58
N ILE A 109 2.21 -17.53 3.65
CA ILE A 109 1.18 -16.59 3.15
C ILE A 109 0.22 -16.16 4.26
N THR A 110 -0.22 -17.09 5.10
CA THR A 110 -1.13 -16.80 6.22
C THR A 110 -0.49 -15.83 7.22
N ASP A 111 0.79 -16.05 7.56
CA ASP A 111 1.53 -15.19 8.49
C ASP A 111 1.83 -13.82 7.87
N LEU A 112 2.18 -13.79 6.58
CA LEU A 112 2.41 -12.55 5.85
C LEU A 112 1.12 -11.71 5.80
N LEU A 113 -0.02 -12.31 5.47
CA LEU A 113 -1.32 -11.63 5.47
C LEU A 113 -1.71 -11.15 6.88
N ARG A 114 -1.47 -11.95 7.91
CA ARG A 114 -1.73 -11.55 9.30
C ARG A 114 -0.86 -10.37 9.69
N LYS A 115 0.43 -10.39 9.32
CA LYS A 115 1.34 -9.26 9.53
C LYS A 115 0.82 -8.01 8.83
N LEU A 116 0.61 -8.05 7.51
CA LEU A 116 0.13 -6.92 6.71
C LEU A 116 -1.22 -6.38 7.21
N GLY A 117 -2.11 -7.26 7.67
CA GLY A 117 -3.40 -6.90 8.22
C GLY A 117 -3.34 -6.29 9.62
N THR A 118 -2.30 -6.53 10.42
CA THR A 118 -2.27 -6.12 11.84
C THR A 118 -1.23 -5.04 12.16
N GLU A 119 -0.10 -5.00 11.45
CA GLU A 119 1.08 -4.19 11.81
C GLU A 119 0.80 -2.69 11.96
N ARG A 120 -0.17 -2.15 11.22
CA ARG A 120 -0.46 -0.71 11.16
C ARG A 120 -1.82 -0.31 11.72
N GLN A 121 -2.56 -1.23 12.33
CA GLN A 121 -3.90 -0.94 12.84
C GLN A 121 -3.92 0.14 13.92
N SER A 122 -3.00 0.04 14.88
CA SER A 122 -2.87 1.02 15.97
C SER A 122 -2.54 2.41 15.42
N LEU A 123 -1.66 2.48 14.43
CA LEU A 123 -1.30 3.72 13.74
C LEU A 123 -2.51 4.33 13.03
N HIS A 124 -3.27 3.54 12.27
CA HIS A 124 -4.47 4.03 11.58
C HIS A 124 -5.54 4.50 12.55
N LYS A 125 -5.81 3.75 13.64
CA LYS A 125 -6.75 4.16 14.69
C LYS A 125 -6.33 5.48 15.35
N LYS A 126 -5.06 5.60 15.74
CA LYS A 126 -4.52 6.81 16.37
C LYS A 126 -4.62 8.01 15.43
N ARG A 127 -4.13 7.89 14.19
CA ARG A 127 -4.13 9.01 13.23
C ARG A 127 -5.52 9.41 12.75
N MET A 128 -6.45 8.45 12.63
CA MET A 128 -7.87 8.73 12.40
C MET A 128 -8.43 9.61 13.52
N MET A 129 -8.17 9.26 14.78
CA MET A 129 -8.62 10.07 15.91
C MET A 129 -8.01 11.47 15.93
N TRP A 130 -6.70 11.60 15.66
CA TRP A 130 -6.07 12.91 15.53
C TRP A 130 -6.66 13.75 14.39
N SER A 131 -7.09 13.11 13.30
CA SER A 131 -7.76 13.82 12.21
C SER A 131 -9.11 14.36 12.67
N PHE A 132 -9.91 13.58 13.42
CA PHE A 132 -11.16 14.06 14.02
C PHE A 132 -10.95 15.20 15.02
N VAL A 133 -9.90 15.15 15.84
CA VAL A 133 -9.55 16.24 16.77
C VAL A 133 -9.13 17.51 16.02
N GLY A 134 -8.39 17.38 14.91
CA GLY A 134 -7.95 18.52 14.11
C GLY A 134 -9.07 19.20 13.30
N MET A 135 -10.11 18.45 12.90
CA MET A 135 -11.23 18.99 12.11
C MET A 135 -11.86 20.25 12.72
N PRO A 136 -12.34 20.26 13.99
CA PRO A 136 -12.96 21.45 14.59
C PRO A 136 -11.99 22.63 14.68
N ILE A 137 -10.68 22.38 14.84
CA ILE A 137 -9.64 23.42 14.88
C ILE A 137 -9.47 24.06 13.50
N SER A 138 -9.52 23.26 12.44
CA SER A 138 -9.38 23.74 11.06
C SER A 138 -10.66 24.33 10.47
N ALA A 139 -11.83 24.01 11.01
CA ALA A 139 -13.13 24.42 10.46
C ALA A 139 -13.31 25.95 10.28
N PRO A 140 -12.84 26.83 11.19
CA PRO A 140 -12.99 28.28 11.05
C PRO A 140 -12.22 28.92 9.88
N ILE A 141 -11.28 28.21 9.25
CA ILE A 141 -10.51 28.70 8.09
C ILE A 141 -11.39 28.93 6.85
N ALA A 142 -12.64 28.45 6.87
CA ALA A 142 -13.62 28.60 5.79
C ALA A 142 -14.11 30.06 5.55
N LEU A 143 -13.69 31.04 6.34
CA LEU A 143 -14.11 32.45 6.21
C LEU A 143 -13.51 33.20 5.01
N ILE A 144 -12.60 32.58 4.24
CA ILE A 144 -11.98 33.20 3.06
C ILE A 144 -12.77 32.77 1.79
N PRO A 145 -13.46 33.69 1.08
CA PRO A 145 -14.43 33.34 0.03
C PRO A 145 -13.81 32.78 -1.26
N VAL A 146 -12.49 32.89 -1.46
CA VAL A 146 -11.81 32.52 -2.72
C VAL A 146 -11.20 31.11 -2.71
N ILE A 147 -10.80 30.61 -1.53
CA ILE A 147 -10.06 29.35 -1.41
C ILE A 147 -10.85 28.42 -0.48
N PRO A 148 -11.17 27.18 -0.89
CA PRO A 148 -11.84 26.23 0.00
C PRO A 148 -10.99 25.98 1.24
N ASN A 149 -11.61 25.56 2.34
CA ASN A 149 -10.88 25.20 3.56
C ASN A 149 -10.09 23.89 3.38
N LEU A 150 -8.98 23.97 2.64
CA LEU A 150 -8.12 22.84 2.29
C LEU A 150 -7.61 22.09 3.53
N PRO A 151 -7.20 22.76 4.63
CA PRO A 151 -6.83 22.06 5.86
C PRO A 151 -7.95 21.16 6.39
N PHE A 152 -9.18 21.67 6.46
CA PHE A 152 -10.33 20.89 6.91
C PHE A 152 -10.61 19.70 6.00
N PHE A 153 -10.72 19.93 4.68
CA PHE A 153 -10.99 18.84 3.74
C PHE A 153 -9.86 17.80 3.70
N TYR A 154 -8.61 18.22 3.89
CA TYR A 154 -7.49 17.29 4.04
C TYR A 154 -7.68 16.40 5.27
N LEU A 155 -8.06 16.96 6.43
CA LEU A 155 -8.31 16.17 7.64
C LEU A 155 -9.50 15.22 7.48
N VAL A 156 -10.60 15.66 6.85
CA VAL A 156 -11.73 14.79 6.48
C VAL A 156 -11.26 13.63 5.62
N TYR A 157 -10.49 13.91 4.57
CA TYR A 157 -9.91 12.89 3.71
C TYR A 157 -8.99 11.94 4.50
N ARG A 158 -8.13 12.46 5.39
CA ARG A 158 -7.22 11.63 6.20
C ARG A 158 -7.96 10.75 7.19
N ALA A 159 -9.02 11.24 7.83
CA ALA A 159 -9.87 10.42 8.68
C ALA A 159 -10.53 9.29 7.89
N TRP A 160 -11.13 9.60 6.73
CA TRP A 160 -11.70 8.59 5.84
C TRP A 160 -10.65 7.59 5.35
N SER A 161 -9.46 8.06 4.94
CA SER A 161 -8.38 7.21 4.42
C SER A 161 -7.90 6.22 5.48
N HIS A 162 -7.72 6.68 6.72
CA HIS A 162 -7.37 5.81 7.84
C HIS A 162 -8.48 4.85 8.23
N TRP A 163 -9.75 5.29 8.23
CA TRP A 163 -10.89 4.42 8.46
C TRP A 163 -10.99 3.32 7.39
N ARG A 164 -10.79 3.66 6.11
CA ARG A 164 -10.80 2.70 5.00
C ARG A 164 -9.69 1.67 5.13
N ALA A 165 -8.46 2.09 5.42
CA ALA A 165 -7.34 1.18 5.64
C ALA A 165 -7.58 0.25 6.84
N LEU A 166 -8.06 0.80 7.97
CA LEU A 166 -8.40 0.00 9.15
C LEU A 166 -9.54 -0.99 8.90
N SER A 167 -10.54 -0.60 8.09
CA SER A 167 -11.64 -1.49 7.71
C SER A 167 -11.15 -2.63 6.82
N GLY A 168 -10.27 -2.34 5.85
CA GLY A 168 -9.63 -3.36 5.01
C GLY A 168 -8.73 -4.30 5.80
N SER A 169 -8.01 -3.76 6.79
CA SER A 169 -7.14 -4.55 7.68
C SER A 169 -7.95 -5.52 8.56
N LYS A 170 -9.07 -5.05 9.12
CA LYS A 170 -10.02 -5.89 9.88
C LYS A 170 -10.68 -6.95 9.01
N HIS A 171 -10.90 -6.63 7.74
CA HIS A 171 -11.43 -7.59 6.78
C HIS A 171 -10.42 -8.72 6.51
N ILE A 172 -9.12 -8.43 6.35
CA ILE A 172 -8.10 -9.48 6.25
C ILE A 172 -8.11 -10.40 7.47
N GLU A 173 -8.16 -9.84 8.68
CA GLU A 173 -8.24 -10.64 9.91
C GLU A 173 -9.47 -11.56 9.90
N PHE A 174 -10.64 -11.02 9.56
CA PHE A 174 -11.87 -11.79 9.46
C PHE A 174 -11.73 -13.00 8.50
N LEU A 175 -11.14 -12.79 7.33
CA LEU A 175 -10.93 -13.87 6.35
C LEU A 175 -9.97 -14.93 6.86
N LEU A 176 -8.89 -14.53 7.53
CA LEU A 176 -7.91 -15.44 8.13
C LEU A 176 -8.52 -16.26 9.27
N ASP A 177 -9.24 -15.59 10.18
CA ASP A 177 -9.81 -16.21 11.37
C ASP A 177 -10.92 -17.22 11.02
N ASN A 178 -11.65 -16.98 9.93
CA ASN A 178 -12.69 -17.88 9.43
C ASN A 178 -12.20 -18.84 8.33
N LYS A 179 -10.90 -18.85 8.02
CA LYS A 179 -10.28 -19.71 6.99
C LYS A 179 -10.97 -19.62 5.62
N LEU A 180 -11.37 -18.41 5.23
CA LEU A 180 -12.13 -18.15 3.99
C LEU A 180 -11.23 -17.88 2.77
N LEU A 181 -9.91 -18.02 2.94
CA LEU A 181 -8.92 -17.76 1.90
C LEU A 181 -8.58 -19.03 1.14
N THR A 182 -8.49 -18.91 -0.18
CA THR A 182 -7.94 -19.94 -1.07
C THR A 182 -6.60 -19.46 -1.61
N ILE A 183 -5.51 -20.07 -1.14
CA ILE A 183 -4.14 -19.76 -1.55
C ILE A 183 -3.93 -20.34 -2.97
N GLN A 184 -3.56 -19.50 -3.93
CA GLN A 184 -3.34 -19.90 -5.33
C GLN A 184 -2.07 -19.24 -5.89
N PRO A 185 -0.96 -19.98 -6.02
CA PRO A 185 0.23 -19.50 -6.72
C PRO A 185 -0.10 -19.12 -8.16
N SER A 186 0.50 -18.04 -8.64
CA SER A 186 0.26 -17.51 -9.99
C SER A 186 1.49 -17.65 -10.87
N LYS A 187 1.43 -18.60 -11.80
CA LYS A 187 2.46 -18.77 -12.84
C LYS A 187 2.68 -17.49 -13.66
N ILE A 188 1.59 -16.76 -13.93
CA ILE A 188 1.65 -15.49 -14.66
C ILE A 188 2.52 -14.48 -13.91
N LEU A 189 2.40 -14.42 -12.57
CA LEU A 189 3.27 -13.56 -11.78
C LEU A 189 4.69 -14.09 -11.79
N ASP A 190 4.90 -15.39 -11.58
CA ASP A 190 6.24 -16.00 -11.63
C ASP A 190 6.97 -15.67 -12.94
N ASP A 191 6.31 -15.77 -14.09
CA ASP A 191 6.89 -15.44 -15.40
C ASP A 191 7.26 -13.94 -15.52
N ILE A 192 6.44 -13.05 -14.97
CA ILE A 192 6.72 -11.61 -14.97
C ILE A 192 7.93 -11.28 -14.07
N TYR A 193 8.04 -11.92 -12.91
CA TYR A 193 9.20 -11.73 -12.03
C TYR A 193 10.46 -12.36 -12.61
N ALA A 194 10.36 -13.52 -13.26
CA ALA A 194 11.49 -14.20 -13.90
C ALA A 194 12.02 -13.45 -15.13
N SER A 195 11.14 -12.76 -15.87
CA SER A 195 11.53 -11.92 -17.02
C SER A 195 12.03 -10.52 -16.63
N GLY A 196 11.95 -10.15 -15.35
CA GLY A 196 12.53 -8.91 -14.83
C GLY A 196 14.06 -8.99 -14.72
N GLU A 197 14.72 -7.84 -14.68
CA GLU A 197 16.21 -7.72 -14.57
C GLU A 197 16.79 -8.20 -13.22
N SER A 198 15.98 -8.82 -12.35
CA SER A 198 16.46 -9.38 -11.08
C SER A 198 16.63 -10.90 -11.23
N PRO A 199 17.85 -11.41 -11.45
CA PRO A 199 18.10 -12.85 -11.43
C PRO A 199 17.80 -13.38 -10.03
N PHE A 200 16.72 -14.14 -9.89
CA PHE A 200 16.48 -14.90 -8.67
C PHE A 200 17.28 -16.21 -8.75
N ILE A 201 18.28 -16.33 -7.88
CA ILE A 201 18.84 -17.63 -7.52
C ILE A 201 17.82 -18.25 -6.55
N PRO A 202 17.16 -19.36 -6.89
CA PRO A 202 16.33 -20.06 -5.93
C PRO A 202 17.25 -20.59 -4.83
N THR A 203 17.20 -19.98 -3.64
CA THR A 203 17.84 -20.58 -2.46
C THR A 203 16.81 -21.52 -1.83
N PRO A 204 17.02 -22.84 -1.88
CA PRO A 204 16.10 -23.77 -1.24
C PRO A 204 16.31 -23.73 0.29
N ALA A 205 15.21 -23.99 1.00
CA ALA A 205 15.15 -24.41 2.41
C ALA A 205 15.35 -23.33 3.50
N LEU A 206 14.21 -22.87 4.04
CA LEU A 206 14.07 -22.72 5.49
C LEU A 206 14.08 -24.14 6.12
N GLU A 207 15.26 -24.67 6.40
CA GLU A 207 15.43 -25.68 7.45
C GLU A 207 16.00 -25.00 8.68
N GLN A 208 15.31 -25.17 9.81
CA GLN A 208 15.76 -24.70 11.12
C GLN A 208 16.95 -25.56 11.58
N GLY A 209 18.06 -24.94 11.99
CA GLY A 209 19.13 -25.66 12.68
C GLY A 209 20.47 -24.95 12.74
N SER A 210 20.64 -24.07 13.74
CA SER A 210 21.90 -23.66 14.39
C SER A 210 23.10 -23.11 13.59
N THR A 211 23.70 -22.08 14.19
CA THR A 211 25.09 -21.60 14.08
C THR A 211 25.41 -20.58 12.98
N THR A 212 25.28 -19.30 13.37
CA THR A 212 26.26 -18.22 13.18
C THR A 212 26.89 -18.05 11.78
N THR A 213 26.34 -17.14 10.98
CA THR A 213 27.15 -16.11 10.31
C THR A 213 26.34 -14.84 10.15
N SER A 214 26.77 -13.81 10.86
CA SER A 214 26.35 -12.43 10.77
C SER A 214 26.66 -11.85 9.37
N GLY A 215 25.61 -11.48 8.65
CA GLY A 215 25.70 -10.67 7.43
C GLY A 215 24.30 -10.35 6.94
N SER A 216 23.68 -9.29 7.44
CA SER A 216 22.37 -8.85 6.96
C SER A 216 22.51 -8.47 5.48
N GLU A 217 22.12 -9.37 4.57
CA GLU A 217 22.09 -9.06 3.15
C GLU A 217 21.26 -7.79 2.94
N ALA A 218 21.84 -6.85 2.17
CA ALA A 218 21.19 -5.60 1.87
C ALA A 218 19.83 -5.86 1.19
N GLU A 219 18.81 -5.10 1.58
CA GLU A 219 17.50 -5.18 0.95
C GLU A 219 17.62 -4.82 -0.55
N LYS A 220 17.22 -5.74 -1.43
CA LYS A 220 17.23 -5.56 -2.89
C LYS A 220 15.82 -5.40 -3.45
N MET A 221 15.68 -4.56 -4.47
CA MET A 221 14.43 -4.39 -5.23
C MET A 221 14.13 -5.63 -6.08
N LEU A 222 12.85 -5.98 -6.19
CA LEU A 222 12.36 -7.07 -7.04
C LEU A 222 11.48 -6.57 -8.18
N ILE A 223 10.85 -5.40 -8.02
CA ILE A 223 10.02 -4.76 -9.05
C ILE A 223 10.60 -3.38 -9.37
N HIS A 224 10.65 -3.07 -10.67
CA HIS A 224 10.89 -1.72 -11.18
C HIS A 224 9.66 -1.20 -11.93
N LYS A 225 9.66 0.10 -12.24
CA LYS A 225 8.53 0.80 -12.89
C LYS A 225 8.02 0.11 -14.17
N SER A 226 8.93 -0.38 -15.00
CA SER A 226 8.58 -1.10 -16.24
C SER A 226 7.83 -2.41 -15.98
N THR A 227 8.16 -3.11 -14.91
CA THR A 227 7.48 -4.34 -14.46
C THR A 227 6.09 -4.02 -13.93
N GLY A 228 5.92 -2.91 -13.19
CA GLY A 228 4.62 -2.48 -12.66
C GLY A 228 3.55 -2.30 -13.75
N LYS A 229 3.92 -1.64 -14.85
CA LYS A 229 3.07 -1.48 -16.03
C LYS A 229 2.69 -2.83 -16.67
N LYS A 230 3.66 -3.73 -16.86
CA LYS A 230 3.41 -5.08 -17.40
C LYS A 230 2.43 -5.87 -16.53
N ILE A 231 2.59 -5.82 -15.20
CA ILE A 231 1.67 -6.49 -14.25
C ILE A 231 0.24 -5.97 -14.42
N ALA A 232 0.07 -4.65 -14.47
CA ALA A 232 -1.25 -4.03 -14.62
C ALA A 232 -1.94 -4.42 -15.93
N GLU A 233 -1.18 -4.44 -17.04
CA GLU A 233 -1.67 -4.85 -18.36
C GLU A 233 -2.07 -6.33 -18.40
N VAL A 234 -1.20 -7.23 -17.93
CA VAL A 234 -1.43 -8.68 -17.95
C VAL A 234 -2.59 -9.08 -17.04
N LEU A 235 -2.69 -8.48 -15.85
CA LEU A 235 -3.80 -8.74 -14.92
C LEU A 235 -5.09 -8.01 -15.32
N LYS A 236 -5.04 -7.11 -16.33
CA LYS A 236 -6.15 -6.25 -16.77
C LYS A 236 -6.72 -5.39 -15.64
N VAL A 237 -5.82 -4.84 -14.81
CA VAL A 237 -6.15 -3.93 -13.71
C VAL A 237 -5.37 -2.63 -13.89
N PRO A 238 -5.85 -1.68 -14.70
CA PRO A 238 -5.10 -0.45 -14.99
C PRO A 238 -4.83 0.41 -13.75
N GLU A 239 -5.74 0.38 -12.77
CA GLU A 239 -5.58 1.10 -11.50
C GLU A 239 -4.37 0.61 -10.68
N LEU A 240 -3.92 -0.64 -10.90
CA LEU A 240 -2.82 -1.25 -10.18
C LEU A 240 -1.46 -0.63 -10.54
N GLU A 241 -1.29 -0.10 -11.74
CA GLU A 241 -0.03 0.50 -12.20
C GLU A 241 0.41 1.62 -11.26
N MET A 242 -0.51 2.55 -10.94
CA MET A 242 -0.21 3.68 -10.05
C MET A 242 0.13 3.23 -8.62
N GLU A 243 -0.46 2.13 -8.17
CA GLU A 243 -0.23 1.58 -6.83
C GLU A 243 1.13 0.89 -6.74
N LEU A 244 1.52 0.14 -7.77
CA LEU A 244 2.84 -0.46 -7.89
C LEU A 244 3.94 0.60 -8.04
N ASP A 245 3.75 1.58 -8.91
CA ASP A 245 4.71 2.69 -9.09
C ASP A 245 4.95 3.46 -7.79
N ARG A 246 3.88 3.71 -7.03
CA ARG A 246 4.00 4.35 -5.71
C ARG A 246 4.77 3.48 -4.73
N ALA A 247 4.47 2.18 -4.68
CA ALA A 247 5.18 1.25 -3.80
C ALA A 247 6.67 1.17 -4.15
N VAL A 248 7.01 1.00 -5.43
CA VAL A 248 8.39 0.98 -5.93
C VAL A 248 9.12 2.26 -5.53
N TRP A 249 8.56 3.44 -5.84
CA TRP A 249 9.19 4.72 -5.50
C TRP A 249 9.42 4.89 -3.99
N GLN A 250 8.45 4.50 -3.16
CA GLN A 250 8.59 4.59 -1.70
C GLN A 250 9.65 3.63 -1.15
N VAL A 251 9.72 2.41 -1.68
CA VAL A 251 10.69 1.39 -1.24
C VAL A 251 12.10 1.75 -1.71
N GLU A 252 12.29 2.18 -2.97
CA GLU A 252 13.58 2.68 -3.48
C GLU A 252 14.11 3.82 -2.61
N LYS A 253 13.25 4.78 -2.29
CA LYS A 253 13.61 5.91 -1.42
C LYS A 253 13.99 5.45 -0.02
N ALA A 254 13.28 4.47 0.54
CA ALA A 254 13.57 3.95 1.87
C ALA A 254 14.89 3.17 1.90
N ILE A 255 15.16 2.30 0.92
CA ILE A 255 16.42 1.56 0.80
C ILE A 255 17.59 2.54 0.66
N SER A 256 17.44 3.58 -0.17
CA SER A 256 18.46 4.62 -0.36
C SER A 256 18.75 5.37 0.94
N ALA A 257 17.71 5.79 1.66
CA ALA A 257 17.86 6.48 2.95
C ALA A 257 18.50 5.58 4.02
N GLU A 258 18.14 4.29 4.07
CA GLU A 258 18.78 3.33 4.98
C GLU A 258 20.26 3.10 4.65
N ALA A 259 20.63 3.09 3.36
CA ALA A 259 22.01 2.98 2.93
C ALA A 259 22.84 4.21 3.28
N GLU A 260 22.28 5.42 3.12
CA GLU A 260 22.90 6.68 3.52
C GLU A 260 23.14 6.74 5.03
N LEU A 261 22.12 6.43 5.84
CA LEU A 261 22.24 6.37 7.30
C LEU A 261 23.29 5.34 7.78
N LYS A 262 23.45 4.21 7.06
CA LYS A 262 24.49 3.22 7.37
C LYS A 262 25.89 3.74 7.04
N ARG A 263 26.05 4.50 5.96
CA ARG A 263 27.32 5.13 5.59
C ARG A 263 27.70 6.19 6.63
N GLU A 264 26.79 7.10 6.96
CA GLU A 264 27.01 8.14 7.97
C GLU A 264 27.40 7.54 9.33
N LYS A 265 26.71 6.47 9.78
CA LYS A 265 27.08 5.77 11.02
C LYS A 265 28.48 5.18 10.97
N LYS A 266 28.85 4.54 9.85
CA LYS A 266 30.18 3.96 9.68
C LYS A 266 31.27 5.04 9.71
N ASP A 267 31.01 6.19 9.10
CA ASP A 267 31.93 7.32 9.09
C ASP A 267 32.10 7.91 10.50
N LEU A 268 31.00 8.07 11.25
CA LEU A 268 31.03 8.53 12.65
C LEU A 268 31.77 7.55 13.58
N ASP A 269 31.56 6.25 13.40
CA ASP A 269 32.23 5.22 14.19
C ASP A 269 33.74 5.19 13.87
N GLY A 270 34.13 5.37 12.61
CA GLY A 270 35.52 5.49 12.20
C GLY A 270 36.24 6.68 12.85
N VAL A 271 35.61 7.86 12.86
CA VAL A 271 36.15 9.07 13.52
C VAL A 271 36.28 8.88 15.04
N ASN A 272 35.33 8.18 15.66
CA ASN A 272 35.38 7.87 17.10
C ASN A 272 36.48 6.85 17.45
N GLU A 273 36.83 5.94 16.55
CA GLU A 273 37.94 4.99 16.75
C GLU A 273 39.31 5.65 16.55
N GLU A 274 39.45 6.56 15.59
CA GLU A 274 40.69 7.34 15.38
C GLU A 274 40.99 8.25 16.58
N SER A 275 39.99 8.98 17.07
CA SER A 275 40.14 9.86 18.24
C SER A 275 40.41 9.12 19.57
N LYS A 276 40.13 7.81 19.65
CA LYS A 276 40.51 6.95 20.78
C LYS A 276 41.93 6.39 20.68
N LYS A 277 42.50 6.31 19.48
CA LYS A 277 43.89 5.85 19.26
C LYS A 277 44.92 6.95 19.45
N GLU A 278 44.51 8.21 19.33
CA GLU A 278 45.36 9.40 19.55
C GLU A 278 45.47 9.86 21.01
N LYS A 279 44.76 9.20 21.95
CA LYS A 279 44.84 9.44 23.40
C LYS A 279 45.56 8.29 24.11
#